data_AF-A0A0G0BUG0-F1
#
_entry.id   AF-A0A0G0BUG0-F1
#
_cell.length_a   1.000
_cell.length_b   1.000
_cell.length_c   1.000
_cell.angle_alpha   90.00
_cell.angle_beta   90.00
_cell.angle_gamma   90.00
#
_symmetry.space_group_name_H-M   'P 1'
#
loop_
_entity.id
_entity.type
_entity.pdbx_description
1 polymer ?
#
loop_
_entity_poly.entity_id
_entity_poly.type
_entity_poly.pdbx_seq_one_letter_code
_entity_poly.pdbx_strand_id
1 'polypeptide(L)'
;MKSGQGKHPNYVLFLTADATGVLPPVAHLTLNQAAYHFLSGYTSKLAGTERGIVEPKPTFSAFFGGPFMPLKSMVYLRLLRDYLKKHGTKVYLVNTGWISGGYGVGNRIPIKETRAIVSAILTGKIDEADCHHDRIFNLFVPYNVPGVNPEILSPINLWKDKEEYLKKASDLAKSFSENFKKFTGINEEIKNSGPKV
;
A
#
# COMPACT_ATOMS: atom_id res chain seq x y z
N MET A 1 -18.97 -0.42 -26.05
CA MET A 1 -19.13 -0.73 -24.62
C MET A 1 -20.42 -0.08 -24.15
N LYS A 2 -21.20 -0.73 -23.28
CA LYS A 2 -22.40 -0.09 -22.69
C LYS A 2 -21.94 1.03 -21.73
N SER A 3 -22.79 2.04 -21.51
CA SER A 3 -22.54 3.05 -20.48
C SER A 3 -22.28 2.37 -19.11
N GLY A 4 -21.26 2.83 -18.38
CA GLY A 4 -20.85 2.26 -17.09
C GLY A 4 -19.91 1.05 -17.16
N GLN A 5 -19.43 0.64 -18.35
CA GLN A 5 -18.45 -0.45 -18.50
C GLN A 5 -17.12 0.07 -19.05
N GLY A 6 -16.02 -0.44 -18.50
CA GLY A 6 -14.67 -0.22 -18.99
C GLY A 6 -14.05 -1.50 -19.56
N LYS A 7 -12.85 -1.35 -20.15
CA LYS A 7 -11.99 -2.50 -20.48
C LYS A 7 -11.44 -3.12 -19.18
N HIS A 8 -10.84 -4.29 -19.28
CA HIS A 8 -10.06 -4.86 -18.18
C HIS A 8 -8.95 -3.89 -17.75
N PRO A 9 -8.69 -3.74 -16.45
CA PRO A 9 -7.73 -2.76 -15.95
C PRO A 9 -6.30 -3.19 -16.29
N ASN A 10 -5.52 -2.25 -16.85
CA ASN A 10 -4.08 -2.41 -16.97
C ASN A 10 -3.38 -2.24 -15.60
N TYR A 11 -3.99 -1.46 -14.71
CA TYR A 11 -3.45 -1.11 -13.39
C TYR A 11 -4.51 -1.24 -12.30
N VAL A 12 -4.10 -1.75 -11.13
CA VAL A 12 -4.88 -1.71 -9.87
C VAL A 12 -4.08 -0.96 -8.83
N LEU A 13 -4.72 -0.01 -8.16
CA LEU A 13 -4.10 0.80 -7.12
C LEU A 13 -4.72 0.44 -5.77
N PHE A 14 -3.87 0.07 -4.81
CA PHE A 14 -4.24 -0.04 -3.41
C PHE A 14 -3.91 1.26 -2.71
N LEU A 15 -4.95 1.99 -2.30
CA LEU A 15 -4.79 3.23 -1.56
C LEU A 15 -4.71 2.92 -0.07
N THR A 16 -3.63 3.38 0.56
CA THR A 16 -3.45 3.31 2.00
C THR A 16 -3.27 4.72 2.55
N ALA A 17 -3.93 5.06 3.65
CA ALA A 17 -3.68 6.31 4.37
C ALA A 17 -2.80 5.99 5.57
N ASP A 18 -1.51 5.75 5.36
CA ASP A 18 -0.57 5.47 6.45
C ASP A 18 -0.37 6.71 7.32
N ALA A 19 -0.84 6.66 8.57
CA ALA A 19 -0.68 7.76 9.52
C ALA A 19 0.59 7.66 10.36
N THR A 20 1.34 6.57 10.21
CA THR A 20 2.64 6.41 10.86
C THR A 20 3.76 7.10 10.09
N GLY A 21 3.58 7.33 8.79
CA GLY A 21 4.49 8.11 7.95
C GLY A 21 5.71 7.33 7.46
N VAL A 22 5.62 5.99 7.42
CA VAL A 22 6.76 5.10 7.14
C VAL A 22 6.64 4.39 5.80
N LEU A 23 5.44 4.24 5.24
CA LEU A 23 5.27 3.64 3.92
C LEU A 23 5.69 4.61 2.80
N PRO A 24 6.35 4.11 1.74
CA PRO A 24 6.71 4.92 0.59
C PRO A 24 5.46 5.47 -0.12
N PRO A 25 5.56 6.63 -0.81
CA PRO A 25 4.44 7.20 -1.56
C PRO A 25 3.86 6.25 -2.61
N VAL A 26 4.71 5.44 -3.22
CA VAL A 26 4.32 4.41 -4.19
C VAL A 26 5.27 3.22 -4.15
N ALA A 27 4.75 2.02 -4.32
CA ALA A 27 5.52 0.82 -4.55
C ALA A 27 4.86 -0.07 -5.60
N HIS A 28 5.67 -0.67 -6.48
CA HIS A 28 5.22 -1.74 -7.37
C HIS A 28 5.10 -3.04 -6.58
N LEU A 29 4.00 -3.77 -6.80
CA LEU A 29 3.73 -5.05 -6.14
C LEU A 29 3.80 -6.20 -7.15
N THR A 30 4.61 -7.21 -6.82
CA THR A 30 4.51 -8.54 -7.42
C THR A 30 3.13 -9.17 -7.13
N LEU A 31 2.77 -10.23 -7.85
CA LEU A 31 1.49 -10.92 -7.66
C LEU A 31 1.29 -11.40 -6.21
N ASN A 32 2.34 -11.89 -5.56
CA ASN A 32 2.26 -12.39 -4.18
C ASN A 32 2.25 -11.23 -3.15
N GLN A 33 2.94 -10.11 -3.41
CA GLN A 33 2.79 -8.89 -2.61
C GLN A 33 1.39 -8.29 -2.75
N ALA A 34 0.84 -8.24 -3.96
CA ALA A 34 -0.53 -7.78 -4.21
C ALA A 34 -1.55 -8.62 -3.42
N ALA A 35 -1.40 -9.95 -3.44
CA ALA A 35 -2.19 -10.85 -2.60
C ALA A 35 -2.06 -10.55 -1.10
N TYR A 36 -0.84 -10.35 -0.61
CA TYR A 36 -0.56 -10.05 0.80
C TYR A 36 -1.21 -8.72 1.24
N HIS A 37 -1.00 -7.65 0.47
CA HIS A 37 -1.55 -6.33 0.75
C HIS A 37 -3.07 -6.27 0.59
N PHE A 38 -3.62 -7.02 -0.37
CA PHE A 38 -5.07 -7.14 -0.54
C PHE A 38 -5.74 -7.82 0.66
N LEU A 39 -5.17 -8.92 1.16
CA LEU A 39 -5.66 -9.57 2.38
C LEU A 39 -5.48 -8.68 3.60
N SER A 40 -4.34 -8.00 3.70
CA SER A 40 -4.05 -7.12 4.84
C SER A 40 -5.00 -5.93 4.87
N GLY A 41 -5.19 -5.25 3.73
CA GLY A 41 -6.06 -4.09 3.61
C GLY A 41 -5.72 -2.99 4.60
N TYR A 42 -4.42 -2.72 4.74
CA TYR A 42 -3.90 -1.74 5.69
C TYR A 42 -4.24 -0.31 5.27
N THR A 43 -4.81 0.45 6.21
CA THR A 43 -4.99 1.90 6.13
C THR A 43 -5.06 2.47 7.55
N SER A 44 -5.27 3.77 7.69
CA SER A 44 -5.64 4.36 8.99
C SER A 44 -7.10 4.78 8.98
N LYS A 45 -7.82 4.55 10.08
CA LYS A 45 -9.08 5.23 10.32
C LYS A 45 -8.78 6.68 10.63
N LEU A 46 -9.33 7.61 9.86
CA LEU A 46 -9.08 9.04 10.03
C LEU A 46 -10.08 9.65 11.01
N ALA A 47 -9.72 10.78 11.61
CA ALA A 47 -10.64 11.51 12.47
C ALA A 47 -11.94 11.84 11.70
N GLY A 48 -13.09 11.56 12.32
CA GLY A 48 -14.41 11.82 11.73
C GLY A 48 -14.99 10.73 10.81
N THR A 49 -14.27 9.64 10.50
CA THR A 49 -14.83 8.54 9.68
C THR A 49 -15.63 7.52 10.50
N GLU A 50 -15.44 7.48 11.82
CA GLU A 50 -16.22 6.65 12.76
C GLU A 50 -16.39 7.39 14.11
N ARG A 51 -17.48 7.10 14.84
CA ARG A 51 -17.74 7.74 16.15
C ARG A 51 -16.59 7.44 17.13
N GLY A 52 -15.99 8.49 17.69
CA GLY A 52 -14.98 8.37 18.74
C GLY A 52 -13.52 8.31 18.27
N ILE A 53 -13.24 8.48 16.97
CA ILE A 53 -11.86 8.55 16.46
C ILE A 53 -11.42 10.01 16.39
N VAL A 54 -10.49 10.37 17.28
CA VAL A 54 -9.89 11.72 17.39
C VAL A 54 -8.49 11.76 16.77
N GLU A 55 -7.74 10.67 16.87
CA GLU A 55 -6.41 10.48 16.27
C GLU A 55 -6.44 9.30 15.30
N PRO A 56 -5.67 9.34 14.19
CA PRO A 56 -5.64 8.23 13.26
C PRO A 56 -5.16 6.93 13.90
N LYS A 57 -5.92 5.86 13.69
CA LYS A 57 -5.56 4.52 14.18
C LYS A 57 -5.26 3.58 13.01
N PRO A 58 -4.11 2.88 13.01
CA PRO A 58 -3.86 1.76 12.11
C PRO A 58 -5.04 0.79 12.08
N THR A 59 -5.47 0.39 10.88
CA THR A 59 -6.54 -0.58 10.70
C THR A 59 -6.25 -1.50 9.53
N PHE A 60 -6.68 -2.76 9.67
CA PHE A 60 -6.52 -3.80 8.67
C PHE A 60 -7.89 -4.29 8.26
N SER A 61 -8.43 -3.67 7.21
CA SER A 61 -9.73 -3.99 6.64
C SER A 61 -9.52 -4.83 5.40
N ALA A 62 -9.61 -6.16 5.52
CA ALA A 62 -9.33 -7.08 4.42
C ALA A 62 -10.01 -6.62 3.12
N PHE A 63 -9.29 -6.70 2.01
CA PHE A 63 -9.74 -6.26 0.68
C PHE A 63 -10.02 -4.77 0.55
N PHE A 64 -9.60 -3.97 1.53
CA PHE A 64 -9.96 -2.55 1.70
C PHE A 64 -11.46 -2.31 1.91
N GLY A 65 -12.21 -3.35 2.29
CA GLY A 65 -13.67 -3.31 2.37
C GLY A 65 -14.27 -4.45 3.19
N GLY A 66 -13.53 -4.95 4.18
CA GLY A 66 -13.85 -6.17 4.94
C GLY A 66 -15.30 -6.27 5.44
N PRO A 67 -15.92 -5.20 5.98
CA PRO A 67 -17.31 -5.23 6.42
C PRO A 67 -18.35 -5.62 5.36
N PHE A 68 -18.02 -5.52 4.07
CA PHE A 68 -18.94 -5.77 2.95
C PHE A 68 -18.68 -7.12 2.25
N MET A 69 -17.84 -7.98 2.82
CA MET A 69 -17.29 -9.16 2.14
C MET A 69 -17.84 -10.44 2.76
N PRO A 70 -18.98 -10.97 2.27
CA PRO A 70 -19.69 -12.08 2.92
C PRO A 70 -19.02 -13.46 2.79
N LEU A 71 -18.09 -13.63 1.83
CA LEU A 71 -17.44 -14.92 1.58
C LEU A 71 -16.11 -15.06 2.31
N LYS A 72 -15.58 -16.29 2.34
CA LYS A 72 -14.24 -16.56 2.87
C LYS A 72 -13.17 -15.84 2.04
N SER A 73 -12.11 -15.38 2.71
CA SER A 73 -11.01 -14.63 2.08
C SER A 73 -10.38 -15.31 0.86
N MET A 74 -10.29 -16.63 0.88
CA MET A 74 -9.73 -17.42 -0.23
C MET A 74 -10.51 -17.26 -1.55
N VAL A 75 -11.81 -16.98 -1.49
CA VAL A 75 -12.62 -16.76 -2.70
C VAL A 75 -12.17 -15.47 -3.38
N TYR A 76 -12.12 -14.36 -2.64
CA TYR A 76 -11.72 -13.06 -3.17
C TYR A 76 -10.25 -13.05 -3.59
N LEU A 77 -9.38 -13.70 -2.82
CA LEU A 77 -7.96 -13.82 -3.13
C LEU A 77 -7.73 -14.54 -4.46
N ARG A 78 -8.41 -15.68 -4.67
CA ARG A 78 -8.30 -16.44 -5.92
C ARG A 78 -8.79 -15.60 -7.10
N LEU A 79 -9.95 -14.96 -6.96
CA LEU A 79 -10.50 -14.09 -8.01
C LEU A 79 -9.52 -12.97 -8.39
N LEU A 80 -8.97 -12.25 -7.40
CA LEU A 80 -7.97 -11.21 -7.67
C LEU A 80 -6.78 -11.78 -8.45
N ARG A 81 -6.16 -12.86 -7.96
CA ARG A 81 -4.96 -13.42 -8.59
C ARG A 81 -5.22 -13.91 -10.01
N ASP A 82 -6.34 -14.57 -10.24
CA ASP A 82 -6.73 -15.08 -11.55
C ASP A 82 -6.91 -13.95 -12.55
N TYR A 83 -7.60 -12.87 -12.17
CA TYR A 83 -7.80 -11.70 -13.04
C TYR A 83 -6.51 -10.90 -13.27
N LEU A 84 -5.69 -10.68 -12.24
CA LEU A 84 -4.41 -9.99 -12.40
C LEU A 84 -3.50 -10.75 -13.38
N LYS A 85 -3.39 -12.07 -13.22
CA LYS A 85 -2.57 -12.92 -14.09
C LYS A 85 -3.13 -12.98 -15.51
N LYS A 86 -4.45 -13.19 -15.66
CA LYS A 86 -5.10 -13.31 -16.97
C LYS A 86 -4.94 -12.06 -17.82
N HIS A 87 -4.93 -10.88 -17.21
CA HIS A 87 -4.90 -9.60 -17.92
C HIS A 87 -3.54 -8.90 -17.88
N GLY A 88 -2.53 -9.49 -17.24
CA GLY A 88 -1.22 -8.83 -17.06
C GLY A 88 -1.33 -7.52 -16.27
N THR A 89 -2.33 -7.39 -15.41
CA THR A 89 -2.61 -6.18 -14.66
C THR A 89 -1.52 -5.93 -13.62
N LYS A 90 -0.89 -4.75 -13.67
CA LYS A 90 0.12 -4.32 -12.70
C LYS A 90 -0.54 -3.75 -11.46
N VAL A 91 0.07 -3.94 -10.30
CA VAL A 91 -0.49 -3.49 -9.03
C VAL A 91 0.49 -2.55 -8.34
N TYR A 92 -0.04 -1.43 -7.84
CA TYR A 92 0.72 -0.46 -7.08
C TYR A 92 0.08 -0.22 -5.72
N LEU A 93 0.90 -0.16 -4.67
CA LEU A 93 0.52 0.40 -3.38
C LEU A 93 0.79 1.90 -3.43
N VAL A 94 -0.20 2.73 -3.10
CA VAL A 94 -0.07 4.19 -3.10
C VAL A 94 -0.42 4.70 -1.70
N ASN A 95 0.56 5.31 -1.04
CA ASN A 95 0.34 5.99 0.23
C ASN A 95 -0.27 7.38 -0.04
N THR A 96 -1.41 7.64 0.59
CA THR A 96 -2.20 8.88 0.56
C THR A 96 -2.31 9.51 1.95
N GLY A 97 -1.57 8.95 2.90
CA GLY A 97 -1.42 9.39 4.28
C GLY A 97 -0.25 10.34 4.44
N TRP A 98 0.61 10.06 5.42
CA TRP A 98 1.67 10.94 5.89
C TRP A 98 3.06 10.52 5.41
N ILE A 99 3.97 11.49 5.43
CA ILE A 99 5.42 11.37 5.23
C ILE A 99 6.13 12.30 6.23
N SER A 100 7.47 12.18 6.32
CA SER A 100 8.34 13.01 7.17
C SER A 100 7.98 12.99 8.66
N GLY A 101 7.33 11.92 9.13
CA GLY A 101 6.80 11.78 10.49
C GLY A 101 5.39 11.20 10.49
N GLY A 102 4.96 10.67 11.64
CA GLY A 102 3.56 10.25 11.83
C GLY A 102 2.61 11.43 11.99
N TYR A 103 1.31 11.15 12.09
CA TYR A 103 0.29 12.15 12.37
C TYR A 103 0.67 13.03 13.57
N GLY A 104 0.54 14.36 13.41
CA GLY A 104 0.93 15.34 14.42
C GLY A 104 2.38 15.83 14.33
N VAL A 105 3.26 15.10 13.63
CA VAL A 105 4.67 15.47 13.42
C VAL A 105 4.97 15.67 11.93
N GLY A 106 4.63 14.68 11.12
CA GLY A 106 4.81 14.70 9.68
C GLY A 106 3.67 15.40 8.95
N ASN A 107 3.78 15.45 7.63
CA ASN A 107 2.82 16.10 6.77
C ASN A 107 2.10 15.06 5.90
N ARG A 108 0.83 15.33 5.61
CA ARG A 108 0.11 14.53 4.62
C ARG A 108 0.77 14.70 3.25
N ILE A 109 0.93 13.61 2.50
CA ILE A 109 1.48 13.65 1.14
C ILE A 109 0.66 14.65 0.32
N PRO A 110 1.29 15.67 -0.30
CA PRO A 110 0.55 16.67 -1.05
C PRO A 110 -0.22 16.01 -2.20
N ILE A 111 -1.49 16.39 -2.37
CA ILE A 111 -2.37 15.80 -3.40
C ILE A 111 -1.79 15.93 -4.82
N LYS A 112 -0.97 16.96 -5.08
CA LYS A 112 -0.25 17.14 -6.34
C LYS A 112 0.73 15.98 -6.61
N GLU A 113 1.46 15.54 -5.58
CA GLU A 113 2.39 14.41 -5.67
C GLU A 113 1.62 13.11 -5.93
N THR A 114 0.55 12.85 -5.17
CA THR A 114 -0.30 11.66 -5.40
C THR A 114 -0.91 11.65 -6.81
N ARG A 115 -1.38 12.80 -7.31
CA ARG A 115 -1.89 12.90 -8.69
C ARG A 115 -0.81 12.65 -9.74
N ALA A 116 0.42 13.13 -9.51
CA ALA A 116 1.54 12.85 -10.39
C ALA A 116 1.89 11.35 -10.40
N ILE A 117 1.92 10.69 -9.24
CA ILE A 117 2.10 9.24 -9.10
C ILE A 117 1.02 8.49 -9.90
N VAL A 118 -0.26 8.80 -9.67
CA VAL A 118 -1.38 8.15 -10.37
C VAL A 118 -1.28 8.39 -11.88
N SER A 119 -0.92 9.59 -12.30
CA SER A 119 -0.72 9.90 -13.72
C SER A 119 0.43 9.10 -14.34
N ALA A 120 1.54 8.94 -13.62
CA ALA A 120 2.68 8.13 -14.06
C ALA A 120 2.31 6.64 -14.20
N ILE A 121 1.50 6.11 -13.27
CA ILE A 121 0.95 4.75 -13.36
C ILE A 121 0.03 4.61 -14.58
N LEU A 122 -0.96 5.50 -14.73
CA LEU A 122 -1.95 5.40 -15.80
C LEU A 122 -1.35 5.59 -17.21
N THR A 123 -0.22 6.30 -17.30
CA THR A 123 0.52 6.50 -18.55
C THR A 123 1.61 5.46 -18.79
N GLY A 124 1.81 4.53 -17.86
CA GLY A 124 2.86 3.50 -17.92
C GLY A 124 4.29 4.03 -17.78
N LYS A 125 4.49 5.33 -17.49
CA LYS A 125 5.81 5.93 -17.38
C LYS A 125 6.64 5.43 -16.20
N ILE A 126 6.00 4.79 -15.23
CA ILE A 126 6.61 4.22 -14.03
C ILE A 126 6.89 2.71 -14.18
N ASP A 127 6.46 2.10 -15.28
CA ASP A 127 6.48 0.63 -15.45
C ASP A 127 7.88 0.04 -15.58
N GLU A 128 8.82 0.84 -16.11
CA GLU A 128 10.22 0.47 -16.36
C GLU A 128 11.18 1.28 -15.47
N ALA A 129 10.64 1.99 -14.47
CA ALA A 129 11.48 2.73 -13.55
C ALA A 129 12.32 1.78 -12.69
N ASP A 130 13.62 2.04 -12.61
CA ASP A 130 14.49 1.34 -11.66
C ASP A 130 13.93 1.50 -10.24
N CYS A 131 13.90 0.40 -9.51
CA CYS A 131 13.37 0.34 -8.16
C CYS A 131 14.46 -0.07 -7.16
N HIS A 132 14.43 0.52 -5.98
CA HIS A 132 15.13 -0.02 -4.82
C HIS A 132 14.21 -0.95 -4.03
N HIS A 133 14.83 -1.92 -3.34
CA HIS A 133 14.12 -2.82 -2.45
C HIS A 133 14.09 -2.25 -1.03
N ASP A 134 12.89 -1.89 -0.57
CA ASP A 134 12.63 -1.64 0.84
C ASP A 134 12.65 -2.98 1.58
N ARG A 135 13.66 -3.17 2.44
CA ARG A 135 13.86 -4.41 3.18
C ARG A 135 12.90 -4.60 4.36
N ILE A 136 12.35 -3.53 4.91
CA ILE A 136 11.44 -3.60 6.07
C ILE A 136 10.08 -4.05 5.59
N PHE A 137 9.52 -3.39 4.58
CA PHE A 137 8.19 -3.71 4.06
C PHE A 137 8.21 -4.73 2.94
N ASN A 138 9.40 -5.12 2.48
CA ASN A 138 9.60 -5.99 1.33
C ASN A 138 8.87 -5.41 0.10
N LEU A 139 9.17 -4.16 -0.26
CA LEU A 139 8.50 -3.43 -1.36
C LEU A 139 9.50 -2.96 -2.41
N PHE A 140 9.06 -2.84 -3.66
CA PHE A 140 9.85 -2.27 -4.75
C PHE A 140 9.44 -0.82 -4.99
N VAL A 141 10.31 0.10 -4.60
CA VAL A 141 10.03 1.53 -4.62
C VAL A 141 10.83 2.19 -5.75
N PRO A 142 10.18 2.89 -6.70
CA PRO A 142 10.88 3.52 -7.81
C PRO A 142 11.85 4.60 -7.32
N TYR A 143 13.02 4.71 -7.93
CA TYR A 143 13.98 5.79 -7.64
C TYR A 143 13.48 7.16 -8.12
N ASN A 144 12.66 7.17 -9.16
CA ASN A 144 12.12 8.39 -9.74
C ASN A 144 10.70 8.16 -10.28
N VAL A 145 9.85 9.17 -10.16
CA VAL A 145 8.50 9.18 -10.74
C VAL A 145 8.29 10.53 -11.41
N PRO A 146 7.92 10.58 -12.70
CA PRO A 146 7.75 11.84 -13.41
C PRO A 146 6.76 12.79 -12.71
N GLY A 147 7.22 14.00 -12.41
CA GLY A 147 6.42 15.04 -11.76
C GLY A 147 6.28 14.89 -10.24
N VAL A 148 7.06 13.99 -9.63
CA VAL A 148 7.11 13.77 -8.17
C VAL A 148 8.48 14.22 -7.64
N ASN A 149 8.52 14.82 -6.45
CA ASN A 149 9.80 15.10 -5.78
C ASN A 149 10.52 13.78 -5.43
N PRO A 150 11.72 13.50 -5.95
CA PRO A 150 12.42 12.24 -5.66
C PRO A 150 12.73 12.04 -4.17
N GLU A 151 12.87 13.10 -3.39
CA GLU A 151 13.13 13.00 -1.95
C GLU A 151 12.01 12.26 -1.20
N ILE A 152 10.75 12.39 -1.65
CA ILE A 152 9.63 11.74 -0.97
C ILE A 152 9.58 10.23 -1.21
N LEU A 153 10.27 9.73 -2.23
CA LEU A 153 10.30 8.31 -2.57
C LEU A 153 11.14 7.48 -1.59
N SER A 154 11.90 8.12 -0.70
CA SER A 154 12.62 7.43 0.39
C SER A 154 12.24 8.06 1.74
N PRO A 155 11.13 7.60 2.38
CA PRO A 155 10.59 8.23 3.58
C PRO A 155 11.62 8.41 4.70
N ILE A 156 12.52 7.45 4.91
CA ILE A 156 13.58 7.53 5.94
C ILE A 156 14.43 8.81 5.83
N ASN A 157 14.64 9.33 4.63
CA ASN A 157 15.46 10.53 4.40
C ASN A 157 14.74 11.81 4.79
N LEU A 158 13.41 11.77 4.90
CA LEU A 158 12.59 12.90 5.33
C LEU A 158 12.41 12.97 6.85
N TRP A 159 12.73 11.90 7.57
CA TRP A 159 12.62 11.88 9.03
C TRP A 159 13.85 12.53 9.66
N LYS A 160 13.62 13.49 10.56
CA LYS A 160 14.69 14.12 11.34
C LYS A 160 15.42 13.10 12.23
N ASP A 161 14.65 12.21 12.84
CA ASP A 161 15.16 11.10 13.64
C ASP A 161 14.98 9.78 12.88
N LYS A 162 16.10 9.23 12.40
CA LYS A 162 16.11 7.98 11.64
C LYS A 162 15.88 6.76 12.54
N GLU A 163 16.24 6.83 13.82
CA GLU A 163 15.97 5.73 14.76
C GLU A 163 14.48 5.67 15.08
N GLU A 164 13.82 6.83 15.23
CA GLU A 164 12.37 6.91 15.39
C GLU A 164 11.66 6.33 14.15
N TYR A 165 12.10 6.68 12.94
CA TYR A 165 11.60 6.08 11.70
C TYR A 165 11.70 4.55 11.75
N LEU A 166 12.89 4.01 12.04
CA LEU A 166 13.13 2.56 12.05
C LEU A 166 12.26 1.86 13.09
N LYS A 167 12.08 2.46 14.27
CA LYS A 167 11.18 1.94 15.31
C LYS A 167 9.74 1.89 14.82
N LYS A 168 9.22 2.99 14.26
CA LYS A 168 7.85 3.06 13.74
C LYS A 168 7.62 2.09 12.57
N ALA A 169 8.61 1.97 11.68
CA ALA A 169 8.57 1.06 10.56
C ALA A 169 8.55 -0.41 11.04
N SER A 170 9.37 -0.75 12.04
CA SER A 170 9.37 -2.07 12.68
C SER A 170 8.05 -2.38 13.38
N ASP A 171 7.48 -1.43 14.13
CA ASP A 171 6.20 -1.60 14.81
C ASP A 171 5.04 -1.82 13.81
N LEU A 172 5.06 -1.09 12.68
CA LEU A 172 4.09 -1.31 11.62
C LEU A 172 4.29 -2.68 10.95
N ALA A 173 5.53 -3.08 10.63
CA ALA A 173 5.85 -4.39 10.08
C ALA A 173 5.37 -5.54 10.98
N LYS A 174 5.56 -5.42 12.30
CA LYS A 174 5.00 -6.37 13.28
C LYS A 174 3.48 -6.41 13.21
N SER A 175 2.83 -5.25 13.14
CA SER A 175 1.37 -5.16 13.04
C SER A 175 0.83 -5.85 11.78
N PHE A 176 1.52 -5.73 10.65
CA PHE A 176 1.21 -6.48 9.43
C PHE A 176 1.31 -8.00 9.66
N SER A 177 2.41 -8.47 10.24
CA SER A 177 2.64 -9.89 10.54
C SER A 177 1.57 -10.45 11.48
N GLU A 178 1.29 -9.76 12.60
CA GLU A 178 0.25 -10.16 13.56
C GLU A 178 -1.13 -10.20 12.92
N ASN A 179 -1.51 -9.17 12.15
CA ASN A 179 -2.78 -9.18 11.42
C ASN A 179 -2.87 -10.35 10.44
N PHE A 180 -1.78 -10.74 9.79
CA PHE A 180 -1.79 -11.77 8.76
C PHE A 180 -2.03 -13.18 9.33
N LYS A 181 -1.69 -13.42 10.61
CA LYS A 181 -1.91 -14.71 11.28
C LYS A 181 -3.37 -15.19 11.28
N LYS A 182 -4.33 -14.28 11.14
CA LYS A 182 -5.77 -14.62 11.07
C LYS A 182 -6.17 -15.34 9.79
N PHE A 183 -5.34 -15.28 8.73
CA PHE A 183 -5.63 -15.92 7.45
C PHE A 183 -5.04 -17.34 7.40
N THR A 184 -5.91 -18.33 7.28
CA THR A 184 -5.54 -19.74 7.15
C THR A 184 -5.59 -20.20 5.70
N GLY A 185 -4.82 -21.25 5.36
CA GLY A 185 -4.78 -21.82 4.00
C GLY A 185 -4.08 -20.94 2.95
N ILE A 186 -3.32 -19.93 3.39
CA ILE A 186 -2.52 -19.08 2.51
C ILE A 186 -1.20 -19.79 2.16
N ASN A 187 -0.81 -19.73 0.88
CA ASN A 187 0.48 -20.24 0.40
C ASN A 187 1.65 -19.48 1.07
N GLU A 188 2.72 -20.22 1.43
CA GLU A 188 3.95 -19.66 2.02
C GLU A 188 4.58 -18.54 1.19
N GLU A 189 4.53 -18.59 -0.14
CA GLU A 189 5.05 -17.51 -0.98
C GLU A 189 4.34 -16.17 -0.73
N ILE A 190 3.02 -16.21 -0.47
CA ILE A 190 2.23 -15.01 -0.16
C ILE A 190 2.58 -14.55 1.26
N LYS A 191 2.66 -15.46 2.23
CA LYS A 191 3.07 -15.13 3.61
C LYS A 191 4.44 -14.45 3.64
N ASN A 192 5.39 -14.99 2.88
CA ASN A 192 6.76 -14.49 2.75
C ASN A 192 6.87 -13.20 1.90
N SER A 193 5.78 -12.74 1.28
CA SER A 193 5.76 -11.49 0.52
C SER A 193 5.48 -10.25 1.38
N GLY A 194 5.08 -10.43 2.64
CA GLY A 194 4.89 -9.32 3.58
C GLY A 194 6.18 -8.70 4.13
N PRO A 195 6.03 -7.75 5.05
CA PRO A 195 7.16 -7.13 5.75
C PRO A 195 8.09 -8.14 6.43
N LYS A 196 9.37 -7.80 6.49
CA LYS A 196 10.41 -8.58 7.18
C LYS A 196 10.58 -8.03 8.58
N VAL A 197 10.26 -8.86 9.55
CA VAL A 197 10.30 -8.57 10.99
C VAL A 197 11.26 -9.51 11.70
#